data_AF-I9YL71-F1
#
_entry.id   AF-I9YL71-F1
#
_cell.length_a   1.000
_cell.length_b   1.000
_cell.length_c   1.000
_cell.angle_alpha   90.00
_cell.angle_beta   90.00
_cell.angle_gamma   90.00
#
_symmetry.space_group_name_H-M   'P 1'
#
loop_
_entity.id
_entity.type
_entity.pdbx_description
1 polymer ?
#
loop_
_entity_poly.entity_id
_entity_poly.type
_entity_poly.pdbx_seq_one_letter_code
_entity_poly.pdbx_strand_id
1 'polypeptide(L)'
;MPNMGVFKQLIKELYEWSLHSVDMVIQHLVAMALKISVVKYLIKEFHDRFIYFIDLLAQHFIIVALSSLIVLVFGVLIGVFVFYNSKARAFLLPVVNFLYTIPSLALFALFIPVIGVGLKNALLVLVLYGLLPIVHSTYNALKEAREEVIKAAIGLGCNPKELFFRVRFLLAIPQILVGLRIAVVMLVAMAGIGALIGAGGLGQAIFRGLNTQNTTLLVAGSFIIALFSVLADQFVSVFQHENALQRLFSQNATQKQKRRVYINLAVFLLLLLASALWLIPRSAIEEKPLVVATKPSSEQYILGEILSLLLEKHHIPIKRAFGIGGGTMNIHPALIRGDFDLYVEYTGTAWVNTLKNPLTQKVDFETIKRRYEKEFNLLWVGLLGFNNTYSLAISKKDAQKYAIETFSDLAFHSPNFDFGAEFDFFEREDAFKGLIKAYRFHFRSLHEMDINLRYKSFESHKINALDVFTTDAQIKELDLKVLKDDKGFFPNYQAGIVIRKEIVKKYPEVLKILEKLDSKISDEKMQDLNYQVEALKKSPKIVAKDFLESLGL
;
A
#
# COMPACT_ATOMS: atom_id res chain seq x y z
N MET A 1 29.54 -59.47 -34.84
CA MET A 1 29.89 -58.53 -33.76
C MET A 1 28.61 -58.01 -33.11
N PRO A 2 28.02 -58.73 -32.13
CA PRO A 2 26.82 -58.30 -31.44
C PRO A 2 27.20 -57.74 -30.06
N ASN A 3 27.17 -56.41 -29.87
CA ASN A 3 27.06 -55.71 -28.57
C ASN A 3 27.26 -54.18 -28.63
N MET A 4 27.58 -53.59 -29.80
CA MET A 4 27.80 -52.13 -29.89
C MET A 4 26.54 -51.27 -29.70
N GLY A 5 25.33 -51.80 -29.94
CA GLY A 5 24.07 -51.07 -29.80
C GLY A 5 23.71 -50.79 -28.33
N VAL A 6 23.80 -51.82 -27.49
CA VAL A 6 23.53 -51.72 -26.04
C VAL A 6 24.53 -50.80 -25.36
N PHE A 7 25.80 -50.87 -25.75
CA PHE A 7 26.85 -49.99 -25.23
C PHE A 7 26.62 -48.50 -25.58
N LYS A 8 26.21 -48.21 -26.82
CA LYS A 8 25.88 -46.83 -27.22
C LYS A 8 24.66 -46.28 -26.50
N GLN A 9 23.65 -47.13 -26.24
CA GLN A 9 22.46 -46.72 -25.50
C GLN A 9 22.78 -46.44 -24.03
N LEU A 10 23.58 -47.28 -23.38
CA LEU A 10 24.09 -47.04 -22.02
C LEU A 10 24.88 -45.72 -21.93
N ILE A 11 25.74 -45.42 -22.90
CA ILE A 11 26.49 -44.15 -22.94
C ILE A 11 25.53 -42.96 -23.08
N LYS A 12 24.50 -43.07 -23.92
CA LYS A 12 23.51 -42.01 -24.11
C LYS A 12 22.71 -41.76 -22.83
N GLU A 13 22.24 -42.82 -22.17
CA GLU A 13 21.51 -42.74 -20.90
C GLU A 13 22.39 -42.16 -19.78
N LEU A 14 23.67 -42.57 -19.69
CA LEU A 14 24.65 -41.99 -18.76
C LEU A 14 24.91 -40.49 -19.04
N TYR A 15 24.95 -40.10 -20.30
CA TYR A 15 25.15 -38.70 -20.71
C TYR A 15 23.92 -37.83 -20.39
N GLU A 16 22.71 -38.30 -20.68
CA GLU A 16 21.46 -37.61 -20.35
C GLU A 16 21.25 -37.51 -18.83
N TRP A 17 21.54 -38.59 -18.09
CA TRP A 17 21.50 -38.59 -16.63
C TRP A 17 22.53 -37.61 -16.03
N SER A 18 23.74 -37.54 -16.60
CA SER A 18 24.78 -36.59 -16.20
C SER A 18 24.34 -35.14 -16.43
N LEU A 19 23.81 -34.81 -17.61
CA LEU A 19 23.27 -33.48 -17.93
C LEU A 19 22.17 -33.07 -16.94
N HIS A 20 21.20 -33.95 -16.71
CA HIS A 20 20.11 -33.68 -15.77
C HIS A 20 20.59 -33.48 -14.33
N SER A 21 21.58 -34.27 -13.91
CA SER A 21 22.18 -34.15 -12.57
C SER A 21 22.95 -32.85 -12.41
N VAL A 22 23.70 -32.42 -13.44
CA VAL A 22 24.40 -31.13 -13.46
C VAL A 22 23.41 -29.97 -13.41
N ASP A 23 22.33 -30.01 -14.19
CA ASP A 23 21.27 -28.99 -14.16
C ASP A 23 20.60 -28.89 -12.79
N MET A 24 20.28 -30.01 -12.13
CA MET A 24 19.71 -30.00 -10.78
C MET A 24 20.67 -29.41 -9.74
N VAL A 25 21.96 -29.73 -9.82
CA VAL A 25 22.98 -29.19 -8.92
C VAL A 25 23.17 -27.69 -9.16
N ILE A 26 23.21 -27.25 -10.43
CA ILE A 26 23.28 -25.83 -10.78
C ILE A 26 22.06 -25.08 -10.25
N GLN A 27 20.85 -25.62 -10.44
CA GLN A 27 19.62 -25.00 -9.91
C GLN A 27 19.66 -24.90 -8.38
N HIS A 28 20.15 -25.93 -7.67
CA HIS A 28 20.32 -25.88 -6.21
C HIS A 28 21.35 -24.85 -5.77
N LEU A 29 22.51 -24.78 -6.43
CA LEU A 29 23.56 -23.82 -6.11
C LEU A 29 23.11 -22.38 -6.41
N VAL A 30 22.43 -22.16 -7.53
CA VAL A 30 21.83 -20.86 -7.89
C VAL A 30 20.77 -20.47 -6.87
N ALA A 31 19.87 -21.38 -6.50
CA ALA A 31 18.87 -21.12 -5.46
C ALA A 31 19.52 -20.80 -4.09
N MET A 32 20.60 -21.50 -3.73
CA MET A 32 21.34 -21.25 -2.49
C MET A 32 22.06 -19.89 -2.52
N ALA A 33 22.73 -19.56 -3.63
CA ALA A 33 23.39 -18.27 -3.82
C ALA A 33 22.37 -17.12 -3.82
N LEU A 34 21.22 -17.29 -4.47
CA LEU A 34 20.11 -16.33 -4.44
C LEU A 34 19.58 -16.13 -3.02
N LYS A 35 19.39 -17.21 -2.24
CA LYS A 35 18.98 -17.12 -0.83
C LYS A 35 19.99 -16.33 0.01
N ILE A 36 21.29 -16.60 -0.14
CA ILE A 36 22.35 -15.88 0.59
C ILE A 36 22.36 -14.40 0.19
N SER A 37 22.22 -14.11 -1.09
CA SER A 37 22.15 -12.75 -1.63
C SER A 37 20.96 -11.97 -1.08
N VAL A 38 19.76 -12.55 -1.11
CA VAL A 38 18.53 -11.95 -0.56
C VAL A 38 18.68 -11.67 0.94
N VAL A 39 19.21 -12.62 1.71
CA VAL A 39 19.42 -12.42 3.16
C VAL A 39 20.38 -11.26 3.43
N LYS A 40 21.49 -11.18 2.67
CA LYS A 40 22.45 -10.08 2.80
C LYS A 40 21.79 -8.72 2.48
N TYR A 41 21.00 -8.65 1.42
CA TYR A 41 20.27 -7.42 1.06
C TYR A 41 19.22 -7.05 2.09
N LEU A 42 18.50 -8.02 2.66
CA LEU A 42 17.54 -7.77 3.75
C LEU A 42 18.23 -7.24 5.01
N ILE A 43 19.34 -7.84 5.42
CA ILE A 43 20.12 -7.36 6.59
C ILE A 43 20.58 -5.92 6.37
N LYS A 44 21.10 -5.62 5.17
CA LYS A 44 21.50 -4.26 4.80
C LYS A 44 20.30 -3.29 4.83
N GLU A 45 19.17 -3.67 4.24
CA GLU A 45 17.96 -2.83 4.21
C GLU A 45 17.45 -2.52 5.63
N PHE A 46 17.45 -3.51 6.52
CA PHE A 46 17.07 -3.30 7.92
C PHE A 46 18.05 -2.40 8.67
N HIS A 47 19.35 -2.54 8.41
CA HIS A 47 20.36 -1.70 9.02
C HIS A 47 20.22 -0.24 8.56
N ASP A 48 20.16 -0.03 7.25
CA ASP A 48 20.10 1.29 6.63
C ASP A 48 18.79 2.04 6.97
N ARG A 49 17.70 1.31 7.24
CA ARG A 49 16.37 1.87 7.55
C ARG A 49 15.82 1.47 8.91
N PHE A 50 16.70 1.20 9.88
CA PHE A 50 16.30 0.69 11.19
C PHE A 50 15.21 1.54 11.86
N ILE A 51 15.44 2.86 11.97
CA ILE A 51 14.49 3.80 12.59
C ILE A 51 13.15 3.80 11.86
N TYR A 52 13.18 3.80 10.52
CA TYR A 52 11.97 3.76 9.70
C TYR A 52 11.13 2.51 9.99
N PHE A 53 11.74 1.32 10.07
CA PHE A 53 11.00 0.10 10.37
C PHE A 53 10.46 0.08 11.81
N ILE A 54 11.19 0.64 12.77
CA ILE A 54 10.71 0.75 14.16
C ILE A 54 9.48 1.67 14.24
N ASP A 55 9.50 2.81 13.56
CA ASP A 55 8.35 3.72 13.51
C ASP A 55 7.12 3.06 12.87
N LEU A 56 7.32 2.35 11.76
CA LEU A 56 6.25 1.61 11.12
C LEU A 56 5.71 0.47 11.99
N LEU A 57 6.59 -0.28 12.67
CA LEU A 57 6.20 -1.34 13.59
C LEU A 57 5.39 -0.79 14.76
N ALA A 58 5.80 0.35 15.34
CA ALA A 58 5.07 1.01 16.42
C ALA A 58 3.68 1.45 15.96
N GLN A 59 3.57 2.10 14.80
CA GLN A 59 2.28 2.47 14.21
C GLN A 59 1.38 1.25 13.99
N HIS A 60 1.93 0.19 13.41
CA HIS A 60 1.19 -1.05 13.12
C HIS A 60 0.68 -1.71 14.40
N PHE A 61 1.54 -1.77 15.42
CA PHE A 61 1.19 -2.30 16.74
C PHE A 61 0.01 -1.53 17.34
N ILE A 62 0.06 -0.20 17.31
CA ILE A 62 -0.97 0.65 17.92
C ILE A 62 -2.31 0.49 17.21
N ILE A 63 -2.31 0.50 15.87
CA ILE A 63 -3.51 0.28 15.06
C ILE A 63 -4.16 -1.06 15.44
N VAL A 64 -3.37 -2.14 15.44
CA VAL A 64 -3.87 -3.50 15.73
C VAL A 64 -4.31 -3.66 17.17
N ALA A 65 -3.56 -3.14 18.15
CA ALA A 65 -3.88 -3.26 19.56
C ALA A 65 -5.21 -2.57 19.89
N LEU A 66 -5.41 -1.35 19.38
CA LEU A 66 -6.65 -0.59 19.57
C LEU A 66 -7.83 -1.23 18.86
N SER A 67 -7.67 -1.62 17.58
CA SER A 67 -8.75 -2.29 16.85
C SER A 67 -9.13 -3.60 17.55
N SER A 68 -8.15 -4.39 18.01
CA SER A 68 -8.41 -5.66 18.71
C SER A 68 -9.12 -5.45 20.04
N LEU A 69 -8.78 -4.40 20.80
CA LEU A 69 -9.48 -4.06 22.05
C LEU A 69 -10.95 -3.70 21.78
N ILE A 70 -11.19 -2.83 20.79
CA ILE A 70 -12.55 -2.41 20.41
C ILE A 70 -13.35 -3.63 19.92
N VAL A 71 -12.76 -4.44 19.06
CA VAL A 71 -13.34 -5.69 18.53
C VAL A 71 -13.67 -6.67 19.64
N LEU A 72 -12.79 -6.86 20.62
CA LEU A 72 -13.03 -7.73 21.76
C LEU A 72 -14.24 -7.23 22.58
N VAL A 73 -14.27 -5.94 22.92
CA VAL A 73 -15.36 -5.36 23.72
C VAL A 73 -16.68 -5.45 22.98
N PHE A 74 -16.79 -4.90 21.77
CA PHE A 74 -18.05 -4.89 21.02
C PHE A 74 -18.44 -6.28 20.54
N GLY A 75 -17.49 -7.10 20.11
CA GLY A 75 -17.75 -8.45 19.64
C GLY A 75 -18.29 -9.36 20.75
N VAL A 76 -17.74 -9.27 21.97
CA VAL A 76 -18.27 -10.03 23.12
C VAL A 76 -19.65 -9.51 23.52
N LEU A 77 -19.85 -8.19 23.58
CA LEU A 77 -21.17 -7.60 23.91
C LEU A 77 -22.24 -8.04 22.91
N ILE A 78 -21.96 -7.93 21.61
CA ILE A 78 -22.87 -8.37 20.54
C ILE A 78 -23.09 -9.89 20.62
N GLY A 79 -22.03 -10.68 20.80
CA GLY A 79 -22.09 -12.13 20.93
C GLY A 79 -22.96 -12.61 22.10
N VAL A 80 -22.84 -11.96 23.25
CA VAL A 80 -23.72 -12.19 24.42
C VAL A 80 -25.15 -11.77 24.12
N PHE A 81 -25.35 -10.64 23.44
CA PHE A 81 -26.68 -10.14 23.10
C PHE A 81 -27.44 -11.07 22.14
N VAL A 82 -26.79 -11.54 21.06
CA VAL A 82 -27.40 -12.50 20.11
C VAL A 82 -27.60 -13.89 20.72
N PHE A 83 -26.85 -14.22 21.77
CA PHE A 83 -27.09 -15.44 22.54
C PHE A 83 -28.47 -15.38 23.22
N TYR A 84 -28.83 -14.26 23.85
CA TYR A 84 -30.11 -14.12 24.56
C TYR A 84 -31.30 -13.80 23.66
N ASN A 85 -31.09 -13.08 22.56
CA ASN A 85 -32.18 -12.58 21.72
C ASN A 85 -32.17 -13.23 20.33
N SER A 86 -33.15 -14.08 20.04
CA SER A 86 -33.29 -14.79 18.76
C SER A 86 -33.54 -13.85 17.58
N LYS A 87 -34.28 -12.75 17.77
CA LYS A 87 -34.49 -11.73 16.71
C LYS A 87 -33.19 -10.99 16.41
N ALA A 88 -32.47 -10.59 17.45
CA ALA A 88 -31.15 -9.96 17.28
C ALA A 88 -30.16 -10.90 16.59
N ARG A 89 -30.18 -12.19 16.92
CA ARG A 89 -29.37 -13.22 16.25
C ARG A 89 -29.67 -13.34 14.76
N ALA A 90 -30.95 -13.41 14.41
CA ALA A 90 -31.39 -13.51 13.02
C ALA A 90 -31.00 -12.29 12.18
N PHE A 91 -30.79 -11.12 12.80
CA PHE A 91 -30.39 -9.90 12.12
C PHE A 91 -28.88 -9.63 12.17
N LEU A 92 -28.27 -9.62 13.35
CA LEU A 92 -26.89 -9.19 13.57
C LEU A 92 -25.87 -10.19 13.04
N LEU A 93 -26.11 -11.51 13.11
CA LEU A 93 -25.16 -12.48 12.56
C LEU A 93 -25.00 -12.34 11.04
N PRO A 94 -26.09 -12.27 10.24
CA PRO A 94 -25.98 -11.96 8.81
C PRO A 94 -25.32 -10.61 8.52
N VAL A 95 -25.61 -9.57 9.32
CA VAL A 95 -24.98 -8.24 9.14
C VAL A 95 -23.47 -8.32 9.33
N VAL A 96 -23.00 -8.97 10.39
CA VAL A 96 -21.56 -9.13 10.64
C VAL A 96 -20.90 -9.97 9.53
N ASN A 97 -21.57 -11.01 9.02
CA ASN A 97 -21.10 -11.77 7.86
C ASN A 97 -20.99 -10.89 6.61
N PHE A 98 -22.04 -10.12 6.31
CA PHE A 98 -22.09 -9.22 5.15
C PHE A 98 -20.98 -8.18 5.20
N LEU A 99 -20.76 -7.53 6.35
CA LEU A 99 -19.70 -6.54 6.52
C LEU A 99 -18.31 -7.11 6.24
N TYR A 100 -18.05 -8.35 6.66
CA TYR A 100 -16.78 -9.03 6.41
C TYR A 100 -16.58 -9.40 4.93
N THR A 101 -17.66 -9.65 4.18
CA THR A 101 -17.56 -10.03 2.76
C THR A 101 -17.25 -8.87 1.82
N ILE A 102 -17.43 -7.61 2.24
CA ILE A 102 -17.11 -6.44 1.41
C ILE A 102 -15.59 -6.31 1.31
N PRO A 103 -14.96 -6.34 0.11
CA PRO A 103 -13.51 -6.20 -0.01
C PRO A 103 -12.97 -5.00 0.77
N SER A 104 -11.92 -5.22 1.55
CA SER A 104 -11.48 -4.23 2.54
C SER A 104 -11.08 -2.90 1.93
N LEU A 105 -10.39 -2.93 0.79
CA LEU A 105 -10.03 -1.74 0.03
C LEU A 105 -11.26 -0.92 -0.37
N ALA A 106 -12.35 -1.59 -0.78
CA ALA A 106 -13.62 -0.93 -1.09
C ALA A 106 -14.27 -0.36 0.18
N LEU A 107 -14.21 -1.07 1.31
CA LEU A 107 -14.75 -0.59 2.58
C LEU A 107 -14.00 0.66 3.08
N PHE A 108 -12.67 0.69 2.95
CA PHE A 108 -11.87 1.89 3.23
C PHE A 108 -12.31 3.07 2.36
N ALA A 109 -12.41 2.86 1.04
CA ALA A 109 -12.82 3.91 0.10
C ALA A 109 -14.24 4.43 0.39
N LEU A 110 -15.18 3.54 0.70
CA LEU A 110 -16.56 3.88 1.04
C LEU A 110 -16.67 4.84 2.23
N PHE A 111 -15.79 4.69 3.23
CA PHE A 111 -15.82 5.53 4.43
C PHE A 111 -14.98 6.81 4.33
N ILE A 112 -14.19 7.00 3.28
CA ILE A 112 -13.41 8.24 3.09
C ILE A 112 -14.31 9.48 3.09
N PRO A 113 -15.45 9.55 2.36
CA PRO A 113 -16.32 10.73 2.39
C PRO A 113 -16.86 11.08 3.78
N VAL A 114 -17.11 10.07 4.62
CA VAL A 114 -17.79 10.24 5.92
C VAL A 114 -16.81 10.50 7.07
N ILE A 115 -15.70 9.75 7.12
CA ILE A 115 -14.78 9.73 8.27
C ILE A 115 -13.45 10.39 7.94
N GLY A 116 -13.12 10.47 6.66
CA GLY A 116 -11.84 10.91 6.18
C GLY A 116 -10.84 9.79 5.98
N VAL A 117 -9.59 10.18 5.81
CA VAL A 117 -8.45 9.26 5.65
C VAL A 117 -7.72 9.10 6.99
N GLY A 118 -6.78 8.15 7.05
CA GLY A 118 -5.92 7.93 8.21
C GLY A 118 -6.49 6.99 9.26
N LEU A 119 -6.01 7.15 10.50
CA LEU A 119 -6.21 6.20 11.60
C LEU A 119 -7.69 5.95 11.93
N LYS A 120 -8.53 6.98 11.96
CA LYS A 120 -9.95 6.85 12.35
C LYS A 120 -10.72 5.92 11.41
N ASN A 121 -10.56 6.14 10.10
CA ASN A 121 -11.16 5.28 9.09
C ASN A 121 -10.61 3.85 9.21
N ALA A 122 -9.29 3.71 9.39
CA ALA A 122 -8.71 2.39 9.57
C ALA A 122 -9.23 1.63 10.78
N LEU A 123 -9.38 2.29 11.93
CA LEU A 123 -9.97 1.66 13.11
C LEU A 123 -11.40 1.22 12.86
N LEU A 124 -12.23 2.03 12.18
CA LEU A 124 -13.59 1.60 11.87
C LEU A 124 -13.60 0.34 11.00
N VAL A 125 -12.89 0.36 9.86
CA VAL A 125 -12.86 -0.76 8.92
C VAL A 125 -12.34 -2.03 9.58
N LEU A 126 -11.25 -1.91 10.34
CA LEU A 126 -10.69 -3.01 11.11
C LEU A 126 -11.68 -3.55 12.14
N VAL A 127 -12.41 -2.68 12.85
CA VAL A 127 -13.42 -3.11 13.81
C VAL A 127 -14.54 -3.89 13.13
N LEU A 128 -15.10 -3.37 12.04
CA LEU A 128 -16.17 -4.05 11.28
C LEU A 128 -15.75 -5.45 10.83
N TYR A 129 -14.50 -5.60 10.39
CA TYR A 129 -13.92 -6.88 9.99
C TYR A 129 -13.69 -7.83 11.17
N GLY A 130 -13.11 -7.33 12.26
CA GLY A 130 -12.77 -8.12 13.43
C GLY A 130 -13.99 -8.61 14.23
N LEU A 131 -15.16 -7.99 14.04
CA LEU A 131 -16.40 -8.42 14.72
C LEU A 131 -16.78 -9.86 14.37
N LEU A 132 -16.55 -10.32 13.14
CA LEU A 132 -16.98 -11.65 12.69
C LEU A 132 -16.48 -12.79 13.61
N PRO A 133 -15.16 -13.02 13.75
CA PRO A 133 -14.67 -14.10 14.58
C PRO A 133 -15.10 -13.97 16.04
N ILE A 134 -15.10 -12.77 16.63
CA ILE A 134 -15.45 -12.61 18.06
C ILE A 134 -16.93 -12.85 18.33
N VAL A 135 -17.82 -12.29 17.50
CA VAL A 135 -19.26 -12.45 17.69
C VAL A 135 -19.65 -13.92 17.57
N HIS A 136 -19.15 -14.61 16.52
CA HIS A 136 -19.43 -16.04 16.33
C HIS A 136 -18.81 -16.91 17.41
N SER A 137 -17.54 -16.69 17.76
CA SER A 137 -16.89 -17.46 18.83
C SER A 137 -17.59 -17.25 20.16
N THR A 138 -18.00 -16.02 20.50
CA THR A 138 -18.73 -15.74 21.75
C THR A 138 -20.10 -16.40 21.77
N TYR A 139 -20.87 -16.27 20.69
CA TYR A 139 -22.19 -16.89 20.58
C TYR A 139 -22.11 -18.43 20.67
N ASN A 140 -21.22 -19.05 19.90
CA ASN A 140 -21.05 -20.50 19.88
C ASN A 140 -20.55 -21.01 21.24
N ALA A 141 -19.58 -20.31 21.86
CA ALA A 141 -19.06 -20.68 23.17
C ALA A 141 -20.13 -20.68 24.28
N LEU A 142 -21.02 -19.69 24.26
CA LEU A 142 -22.13 -19.61 25.22
C LEU A 142 -23.19 -20.68 24.96
N LYS A 143 -23.44 -21.01 23.69
CA LYS A 143 -24.40 -22.04 23.25
C LYS A 143 -23.92 -23.46 23.58
N GLU A 144 -22.64 -23.74 23.37
CA GLU A 144 -22.04 -25.07 23.53
C GLU A 144 -21.48 -25.34 24.93
N ALA A 145 -21.66 -24.39 25.87
CA ALA A 145 -21.26 -24.57 27.25
C ALA A 145 -21.93 -25.82 27.87
N ARG A 146 -21.12 -26.69 28.47
CA ARG A 146 -21.52 -28.02 28.99
C ARG A 146 -22.82 -27.98 29.79
N GLU A 147 -23.87 -28.58 29.24
CA GLU A 147 -25.20 -28.60 29.87
C GLU A 147 -25.21 -29.28 31.23
N GLU A 148 -24.39 -30.32 31.43
CA GLU A 148 -24.27 -31.05 32.69
C GLU A 148 -23.87 -30.14 33.84
N VAL A 149 -22.87 -29.28 33.61
CA VAL A 149 -22.37 -28.31 34.59
C VAL A 149 -23.44 -27.26 34.89
N ILE A 150 -24.20 -26.84 33.87
CA ILE A 150 -25.28 -25.86 34.00
C ILE A 150 -26.43 -26.45 34.83
N LYS A 151 -26.87 -27.69 34.54
CA LYS A 151 -27.93 -28.39 35.29
C LYS A 151 -27.52 -28.63 36.73
N ALA A 152 -26.27 -29.03 36.98
CA ALA A 152 -25.73 -29.18 38.33
C ALA A 152 -25.72 -27.85 39.09
N ALA A 153 -25.29 -26.75 38.47
CA ALA A 153 -25.30 -25.43 39.10
C ALA A 153 -26.73 -24.97 39.46
N ILE A 154 -27.71 -25.21 38.58
CA ILE A 154 -29.13 -24.94 38.87
C ILE A 154 -29.61 -25.79 40.06
N GLY A 155 -29.24 -27.08 40.09
CA GLY A 155 -29.58 -27.98 41.20
C GLY A 155 -28.99 -27.56 42.55
N LEU A 156 -27.87 -26.82 42.55
CA LEU A 156 -27.25 -26.22 43.74
C LEU A 156 -27.86 -24.84 44.11
N GLY A 157 -28.93 -24.41 43.46
CA GLY A 157 -29.64 -23.16 43.77
C GLY A 157 -29.04 -21.91 43.12
N CYS A 158 -28.20 -22.05 42.09
CA CYS A 158 -27.57 -20.92 41.41
C CYS A 158 -28.60 -20.07 40.66
N ASN A 159 -28.68 -18.77 40.97
CA ASN A 159 -29.64 -17.87 40.31
C ASN A 159 -29.19 -17.54 38.86
N PRO A 160 -30.07 -16.99 37.98
CA PRO A 160 -29.73 -16.77 36.57
C PRO A 160 -28.53 -15.86 36.32
N LYS A 161 -28.29 -14.86 37.18
CA LYS A 161 -27.14 -13.95 37.04
C LYS A 161 -25.84 -14.67 37.41
N GLU A 162 -25.85 -15.41 38.51
CA GLU A 162 -24.72 -16.23 38.93
C GLU A 162 -24.44 -17.34 37.93
N LEU A 163 -25.47 -17.99 37.40
CA LEU A 163 -25.34 -19.03 36.38
C LEU A 163 -24.65 -18.49 35.13
N PHE A 164 -24.98 -17.27 34.70
CA PHE A 164 -24.30 -16.64 33.57
C PHE A 164 -22.85 -16.30 33.90
N PHE A 165 -22.61 -15.45 34.90
CA PHE A 165 -21.27 -14.89 35.13
C PHE A 165 -20.28 -15.89 35.74
N ARG A 166 -20.74 -16.76 36.65
CA ARG A 166 -19.86 -17.70 37.39
C ARG A 166 -19.69 -19.05 36.70
N VAL A 167 -20.65 -19.47 35.87
CA VAL A 167 -20.62 -20.79 35.22
C VAL A 167 -20.48 -20.65 33.70
N ARG A 168 -21.53 -20.18 33.03
CA ARG A 168 -21.59 -20.22 31.55
C ARG A 168 -20.53 -19.34 30.88
N PHE A 169 -20.42 -18.07 31.29
CA PHE A 169 -19.45 -17.14 30.72
C PHE A 169 -18.00 -17.59 30.99
N LEU A 170 -17.72 -18.06 32.21
CA LEU A 170 -16.40 -18.56 32.59
C LEU A 170 -15.98 -19.78 31.75
N LEU A 171 -16.92 -20.69 31.46
CA LEU A 171 -16.70 -21.84 30.56
C LEU A 171 -16.50 -21.41 29.10
N ALA A 172 -17.10 -20.29 28.69
CA ALA A 172 -17.01 -19.77 27.32
C ALA A 172 -15.68 -19.03 27.03
N ILE A 173 -15.00 -18.49 28.05
CA ILE A 173 -13.77 -17.67 27.90
C ILE A 173 -12.71 -18.30 26.97
N PRO A 174 -12.33 -19.59 27.10
CA PRO A 174 -11.30 -20.17 26.23
C PRO A 174 -11.64 -20.09 24.75
N GLN A 175 -12.91 -20.29 24.39
CA GLN A 175 -13.37 -20.24 23.01
C GLN A 175 -13.56 -18.80 22.51
N ILE A 176 -13.92 -17.86 23.40
CA ILE A 176 -13.86 -16.41 23.08
C ILE A 176 -12.42 -16.00 22.73
N LEU A 177 -11.43 -16.49 23.48
CA LEU A 177 -10.01 -16.23 23.20
C LEU A 177 -9.54 -16.85 21.89
N VAL A 178 -10.07 -18.02 21.49
CA VAL A 178 -9.83 -18.57 20.14
C VAL A 178 -10.34 -17.59 19.07
N GLY A 179 -11.53 -17.02 19.28
CA GLY A 179 -12.05 -15.95 18.42
C GLY A 179 -11.11 -14.74 18.37
N LEU A 180 -10.57 -14.31 19.52
CA LEU A 180 -9.60 -13.22 19.60
C LEU A 180 -8.32 -13.49 18.84
N ARG A 181 -7.79 -14.72 18.89
CA ARG A 181 -6.60 -15.10 18.12
C ARG A 181 -6.81 -14.99 16.63
N ILE A 182 -7.93 -15.55 16.14
CA ILE A 182 -8.33 -15.46 14.73
C ILE A 182 -8.48 -13.98 14.33
N ALA A 183 -9.18 -13.19 15.14
CA ALA A 183 -9.37 -11.77 14.90
C ALA A 183 -8.04 -11.02 14.83
N VAL A 184 -7.13 -11.21 15.79
CA VAL A 184 -5.84 -10.52 15.84
C VAL A 184 -5.01 -10.82 14.59
N VAL A 185 -4.88 -12.08 14.17
CA VAL A 185 -4.16 -12.45 12.95
C VAL A 185 -4.75 -11.75 11.72
N MET A 186 -6.08 -11.76 11.60
CA MET A 186 -6.78 -11.08 10.50
C MET A 186 -6.57 -9.56 10.53
N LEU A 187 -6.66 -8.95 11.71
CA LEU A 187 -6.47 -7.52 11.92
C LEU A 187 -5.04 -7.09 11.60
N VAL A 188 -4.03 -7.90 11.95
CA VAL A 188 -2.63 -7.64 11.61
C VAL A 188 -2.43 -7.56 10.10
N ALA A 189 -2.96 -8.53 9.35
CA ALA A 189 -2.87 -8.54 7.90
C ALA A 189 -3.63 -7.35 7.29
N MET A 190 -4.86 -7.10 7.77
CA MET A 190 -5.73 -6.06 7.25
C MET A 190 -5.21 -4.64 7.54
N ALA A 191 -4.57 -4.43 8.69
CA ALA A 191 -3.97 -3.16 9.05
C ALA A 191 -2.88 -2.74 8.04
N GLY A 192 -2.25 -3.71 7.37
CA GLY A 192 -1.32 -3.44 6.27
C GLY A 192 -1.99 -2.67 5.13
N ILE A 193 -3.22 -3.01 4.77
CA ILE A 193 -3.99 -2.31 3.72
C ILE A 193 -4.36 -0.89 4.15
N GLY A 194 -4.55 -0.64 5.45
CA GLY A 194 -4.81 0.70 5.99
C GLY A 194 -3.71 1.73 5.66
N ALA A 195 -2.49 1.30 5.34
CA ALA A 195 -1.43 2.18 4.87
C ALA A 195 -1.82 2.96 3.60
N LEU A 196 -2.63 2.37 2.71
CA LEU A 196 -3.10 3.01 1.47
C LEU A 196 -4.03 4.20 1.71
N ILE A 197 -4.62 4.32 2.89
CA ILE A 197 -5.42 5.49 3.26
C ILE A 197 -4.68 6.40 4.25
N GLY A 198 -3.36 6.25 4.36
CA GLY A 198 -2.55 7.10 5.25
C GLY A 198 -2.69 6.78 6.74
N ALA A 199 -3.18 5.57 7.11
CA ALA A 199 -3.25 5.17 8.51
C ALA A 199 -1.87 4.90 9.14
N GLY A 200 -0.88 4.61 8.31
CA GLY A 200 0.48 4.30 8.73
C GLY A 200 0.76 2.79 8.79
N GLY A 201 1.78 2.41 9.55
CA GLY A 201 2.11 1.00 9.80
C GLY A 201 3.00 0.34 8.75
N LEU A 202 3.31 -0.94 8.97
CA LEU A 202 4.25 -1.72 8.17
C LEU A 202 3.79 -1.93 6.72
N GLY A 203 2.49 -1.78 6.44
CA GLY A 203 1.95 -1.77 5.09
C GLY A 203 2.61 -0.71 4.19
N GLN A 204 3.09 0.40 4.75
CA GLN A 204 3.82 1.41 3.99
C GLN A 204 5.09 0.84 3.34
N ALA A 205 5.83 -0.03 4.02
CA ALA A 205 7.01 -0.67 3.44
C ALA A 205 6.63 -1.60 2.27
N ILE A 206 5.55 -2.36 2.42
CA ILE A 206 5.05 -3.27 1.37
C ILE A 206 4.64 -2.48 0.13
N PHE A 207 3.76 -1.49 0.28
CA PHE A 207 3.27 -0.73 -0.87
C PHE A 207 4.33 0.18 -1.47
N ARG A 208 5.24 0.78 -0.68
CA ARG A 208 6.36 1.52 -1.25
C ARG A 208 7.28 0.57 -2.03
N GLY A 209 7.65 -0.57 -1.45
CA GLY A 209 8.47 -1.57 -2.14
C GLY A 209 7.84 -2.04 -3.46
N LEU A 210 6.53 -2.27 -3.47
CA LEU A 210 5.78 -2.61 -4.69
C LEU A 210 5.86 -1.49 -5.74
N ASN A 211 5.52 -0.26 -5.35
CA ASN A 211 5.39 0.86 -6.28
C ASN A 211 6.73 1.47 -6.72
N THR A 212 7.84 1.15 -6.04
CA THR A 212 9.20 1.56 -6.45
C THR A 212 10.02 0.41 -7.04
N GLN A 213 9.37 -0.69 -7.41
CA GLN A 213 10.00 -1.92 -7.87
C GLN A 213 11.13 -2.44 -6.95
N ASN A 214 11.04 -2.17 -5.64
CA ASN A 214 12.04 -2.58 -4.65
C ASN A 214 11.57 -3.84 -3.92
N THR A 215 11.92 -4.99 -4.48
CA THR A 215 11.60 -6.32 -3.92
C THR A 215 12.17 -6.51 -2.50
N THR A 216 13.36 -5.99 -2.21
CA THR A 216 13.98 -6.09 -0.88
C THR A 216 13.12 -5.40 0.17
N LEU A 217 12.66 -4.18 -0.08
CA LEU A 217 11.79 -3.42 0.82
C LEU A 217 10.41 -4.08 0.97
N LEU A 218 9.83 -4.59 -0.13
CA LEU A 218 8.57 -5.33 -0.12
C LEU A 218 8.67 -6.57 0.78
N VAL A 219 9.71 -7.38 0.57
CA VAL A 219 9.95 -8.61 1.33
C VAL A 219 10.25 -8.29 2.79
N ALA A 220 11.07 -7.27 3.08
CA ALA A 220 11.38 -6.83 4.43
C ALA A 220 10.10 -6.43 5.21
N GLY A 221 9.25 -5.60 4.60
CA GLY A 221 7.97 -5.19 5.21
C GLY A 221 7.03 -6.38 5.44
N SER A 222 6.92 -7.26 4.45
CA SER A 222 6.08 -8.47 4.52
C SER A 222 6.56 -9.44 5.60
N PHE A 223 7.88 -9.62 5.71
CA PHE A 223 8.49 -10.47 6.72
C PHE A 223 8.25 -9.95 8.14
N ILE A 224 8.42 -8.64 8.39
CA ILE A 224 8.12 -8.06 9.71
C ILE A 224 6.64 -8.23 10.04
N ILE A 225 5.71 -8.00 9.09
CA ILE A 225 4.28 -8.20 9.33
C ILE A 225 3.97 -9.66 9.69
N ALA A 226 4.54 -10.62 8.96
CA ALA A 226 4.34 -12.04 9.24
C ALA A 226 4.87 -12.43 10.63
N LEU A 227 6.09 -11.98 10.98
CA LEU A 227 6.67 -12.19 12.30
C LEU A 227 5.81 -11.55 13.40
N PHE A 228 5.36 -10.32 13.18
CA PHE A 228 4.47 -9.62 14.10
C PHE A 228 3.15 -10.37 14.30
N SER A 229 2.56 -10.92 13.24
CA SER A 229 1.34 -11.74 13.33
C SER A 229 1.53 -12.99 14.19
N VAL A 230 2.66 -13.69 14.03
CA VAL A 230 2.97 -14.87 14.83
C VAL A 230 3.15 -14.51 16.30
N LEU A 231 3.90 -13.44 16.57
CA LEU A 231 4.13 -12.96 17.94
C LEU A 231 2.83 -12.49 18.61
N ALA A 232 1.97 -11.79 17.86
CA ALA A 232 0.66 -11.33 18.35
C ALA A 232 -0.26 -12.51 18.67
N ASP A 233 -0.34 -13.53 17.80
CA ASP A 233 -1.10 -14.75 18.06
C ASP A 233 -0.56 -15.51 19.28
N GLN A 234 0.75 -15.69 19.37
CA GLN A 234 1.40 -16.34 20.50
C GLN A 234 1.15 -15.58 21.81
N PHE A 235 1.18 -14.25 21.77
CA PHE A 235 0.87 -13.43 22.93
C PHE A 235 -0.57 -13.66 23.42
N VAL A 236 -1.55 -13.71 22.53
CA VAL A 236 -2.95 -14.02 22.90
C VAL A 236 -3.08 -15.47 23.38
N SER A 237 -2.35 -16.41 22.78
CA SER A 237 -2.30 -17.83 23.17
C SER A 237 -1.98 -18.03 24.66
N VAL A 238 -1.14 -17.18 25.24
CA VAL A 238 -0.77 -17.25 26.66
C VAL A 238 -1.99 -17.14 27.58
N PHE A 239 -3.02 -16.40 27.19
CA PHE A 239 -4.27 -16.27 27.96
C PHE A 239 -5.22 -17.46 27.75
N GLN A 240 -5.11 -18.14 26.62
CA GLN A 240 -5.92 -19.31 26.27
C GLN A 240 -5.35 -20.60 26.89
N HIS A 241 -4.03 -20.78 26.85
CA HIS A 241 -3.37 -22.03 27.23
C HIS A 241 -3.65 -22.40 28.70
N GLU A 242 -3.90 -23.68 28.94
CA GLU A 242 -4.22 -24.26 30.26
C GLU A 242 -5.35 -23.56 31.03
N ASN A 243 -6.31 -22.93 30.32
CA ASN A 243 -7.39 -22.15 30.91
C ASN A 243 -6.89 -21.05 31.86
N ALA A 244 -5.79 -20.37 31.49
CA ALA A 244 -5.11 -19.39 32.34
C ALA A 244 -6.05 -18.36 32.98
N LEU A 245 -6.98 -17.76 32.23
CA LEU A 245 -7.95 -16.81 32.79
C LEU A 245 -8.93 -17.44 33.80
N GLN A 246 -9.30 -18.71 33.62
CA GLN A 246 -10.18 -19.41 34.57
C GLN A 246 -9.47 -19.65 35.92
N ARG A 247 -8.13 -19.71 35.95
CA ARG A 247 -7.35 -19.88 37.19
C ARG A 247 -7.48 -18.70 38.15
N LEU A 248 -7.82 -17.51 37.65
CA LEU A 248 -8.10 -16.34 38.52
C LEU A 248 -9.30 -16.61 39.44
N PHE A 249 -10.28 -17.35 38.93
CA PHE A 249 -11.53 -17.66 39.63
C PHE A 249 -11.51 -19.05 40.29
N SER A 250 -10.56 -19.91 39.93
CA SER A 250 -10.40 -21.23 40.54
C SER A 250 -9.85 -21.16 41.96
N GLN A 251 -10.50 -21.89 42.88
CA GLN A 251 -10.01 -22.09 44.25
C GLN A 251 -8.81 -23.05 44.29
N ASN A 252 -8.70 -23.96 43.31
CA ASN A 252 -7.65 -24.97 43.24
C ASN A 252 -6.35 -24.47 42.58
N ALA A 253 -6.33 -23.23 42.08
CA ALA A 253 -5.14 -22.67 41.43
C ALA A 253 -4.14 -22.14 42.47
N THR A 254 -2.87 -22.51 42.32
CA THR A 254 -1.76 -22.07 43.18
C THR A 254 -1.50 -20.56 43.04
N GLN A 255 -0.94 -19.94 44.09
CA GLN A 255 -0.58 -18.51 44.04
C GLN A 255 0.43 -18.20 42.92
N LYS A 256 1.36 -19.11 42.63
CA LYS A 256 2.31 -18.97 41.51
C LYS A 256 1.60 -18.93 40.16
N GLN A 257 0.59 -19.77 39.95
CA GLN A 257 -0.21 -19.77 38.73
C GLN A 257 -1.02 -18.48 38.59
N LYS A 258 -1.68 -18.01 39.66
CA LYS A 258 -2.43 -16.74 39.65
C LYS A 258 -1.51 -15.54 39.37
N ARG A 259 -0.35 -15.48 40.03
CA ARG A 259 0.67 -14.43 39.80
C ARG A 259 1.12 -14.36 38.34
N ARG A 260 1.31 -15.50 37.67
CA ARG A 260 1.68 -15.54 36.25
C ARG A 260 0.61 -14.87 35.37
N VAL A 261 -0.67 -15.14 35.64
CA VAL A 261 -1.79 -14.53 34.90
C VAL A 261 -1.85 -13.02 35.15
N TYR A 262 -1.69 -12.57 36.39
CA TYR A 262 -1.66 -11.14 36.71
C TYR A 262 -0.51 -10.41 36.03
N ILE A 263 0.68 -11.01 35.98
CA ILE A 263 1.83 -10.43 35.26
C ILE A 263 1.50 -10.26 33.77
N ASN A 264 0.94 -11.30 33.13
CA ASN A 264 0.59 -11.22 31.72
C ASN A 264 -0.49 -10.16 31.44
N LEU A 265 -1.50 -10.06 32.31
CA LEU A 265 -2.52 -9.00 32.23
C LEU A 265 -1.93 -7.61 32.44
N ALA A 266 -1.01 -7.45 33.39
CA ALA A 266 -0.34 -6.17 33.64
C ALA A 266 0.51 -5.74 32.43
N VAL A 267 1.24 -6.67 31.81
CA VAL A 267 1.99 -6.42 30.56
C VAL A 267 1.03 -6.01 29.45
N PHE A 268 -0.08 -6.72 29.27
CA PHE A 268 -1.08 -6.37 28.27
C PHE A 268 -1.67 -4.97 28.48
N LEU A 269 -2.06 -4.64 29.71
CA LEU A 269 -2.60 -3.32 30.06
C LEU A 269 -1.56 -2.22 29.88
N LEU A 270 -0.29 -2.47 30.20
CA LEU A 270 0.79 -1.53 30.00
C LEU A 270 1.04 -1.26 28.51
N LEU A 271 0.99 -2.30 27.67
CA LEU A 271 1.10 -2.18 26.23
C LEU A 271 -0.08 -1.41 25.61
N LEU A 272 -1.31 -1.66 26.08
CA LEU A 272 -2.49 -0.88 25.69
C LEU A 272 -2.39 0.57 26.14
N LEU A 273 -1.95 0.82 27.38
CA LEU A 273 -1.77 2.16 27.91
C LEU A 273 -0.68 2.91 27.14
N ALA A 274 0.45 2.27 26.84
CA ALA A 274 1.50 2.84 26.00
C ALA A 274 0.97 3.21 24.60
N SER A 275 0.13 2.35 24.02
CA SER A 275 -0.52 2.62 22.73
C SER A 275 -1.48 3.81 22.80
N ALA A 276 -2.31 3.89 23.85
CA ALA A 276 -3.22 5.00 24.07
C ALA A 276 -2.46 6.31 24.34
N LEU A 277 -1.39 6.28 25.14
CA LEU A 277 -0.53 7.44 25.43
C LEU A 277 0.22 7.93 24.18
N TRP A 278 0.57 7.05 23.25
CA TRP A 278 1.17 7.43 21.98
C TRP A 278 0.16 8.16 21.06
N LEU A 279 -1.13 7.86 21.19
CA LEU A 279 -2.18 8.59 20.49
C LEU A 279 -2.52 9.94 21.09
N ILE A 280 -2.24 10.15 22.38
CA ILE A 280 -2.40 11.47 22.99
C ILE A 280 -1.42 12.40 22.26
N PRO A 281 -1.90 13.48 21.61
CA PRO A 281 -1.03 14.44 20.96
C PRO A 281 -0.01 14.91 21.99
N ARG A 282 1.26 14.54 21.80
CA ARG A 282 2.37 15.07 22.61
C ARG A 282 2.65 16.48 22.11
N SER A 283 1.73 17.38 22.43
CA SER A 283 1.96 18.79 22.76
C SER A 283 0.69 19.61 22.52
N ALA A 284 0.29 20.30 23.58
CA ALA A 284 -0.45 21.55 23.52
C ALA A 284 0.52 22.75 23.30
N ILE A 285 1.72 22.49 22.75
CA ILE A 285 2.88 23.41 22.70
C ILE A 285 3.64 23.34 21.34
N GLU A 286 3.63 22.23 20.57
CA GLU A 286 4.26 22.20 19.24
C GLU A 286 3.24 22.48 18.14
N GLU A 287 3.66 23.22 17.13
CA GLU A 287 2.83 23.49 15.97
C GLU A 287 2.45 22.20 15.26
N LYS A 288 1.15 22.00 15.00
CA LYS A 288 0.67 20.87 14.19
C LYS A 288 1.43 20.84 12.85
N PRO A 289 2.11 19.73 12.52
CA PRO A 289 2.88 19.61 11.28
C PRO A 289 1.96 19.66 10.06
N LEU A 290 2.46 20.25 8.96
CA LEU A 290 1.79 20.17 7.67
C LEU A 290 1.86 18.75 7.14
N VAL A 291 0.77 18.27 6.57
CA VAL A 291 0.68 16.90 6.07
C VAL A 291 0.88 16.90 4.55
N VAL A 292 2.03 16.41 4.09
CA VAL A 292 2.35 16.24 2.66
C VAL A 292 1.90 14.86 2.21
N ALA A 293 0.97 14.81 1.26
CA ALA A 293 0.47 13.57 0.68
C ALA A 293 1.12 13.25 -0.67
N THR A 294 1.12 11.98 -1.06
CA THR A 294 1.56 11.54 -2.40
C THR A 294 0.68 10.43 -2.93
N LYS A 295 0.59 10.31 -4.26
CA LYS A 295 0.08 9.09 -4.91
C LYS A 295 1.10 7.95 -4.76
N PRO A 296 0.70 6.67 -4.97
CA PRO A 296 1.57 5.54 -4.75
C PRO A 296 2.42 5.24 -5.99
N SER A 297 3.33 6.14 -6.36
CA SER A 297 4.30 5.94 -7.45
C SER A 297 5.69 6.49 -7.07
N SER A 298 6.75 5.96 -7.68
CA SER A 298 8.14 6.42 -7.47
C SER A 298 8.26 7.93 -7.63
N GLU A 299 7.76 8.46 -8.74
CA GLU A 299 7.73 9.88 -9.05
C GLU A 299 7.10 10.68 -7.92
N GLN A 300 5.93 10.26 -7.45
CA GLN A 300 5.18 10.98 -6.43
C GLN A 300 5.85 10.88 -5.05
N TYR A 301 6.54 9.78 -4.73
CA TYR A 301 7.36 9.69 -3.53
C TYR A 301 8.57 10.63 -3.56
N ILE A 302 9.24 10.76 -4.71
CA ILE A 302 10.36 11.69 -4.89
C ILE A 302 9.85 13.12 -4.72
N LEU A 303 8.78 13.48 -5.42
CA LEU A 303 8.19 14.82 -5.35
C LEU A 303 7.70 15.15 -3.94
N GLY A 304 7.06 14.20 -3.25
CA GLY A 304 6.67 14.37 -1.84
C GLY A 304 7.86 14.63 -0.91
N GLU A 305 8.99 13.95 -1.11
CA GLU A 305 10.22 14.23 -0.35
C GLU A 305 10.84 15.58 -0.72
N ILE A 306 10.82 15.98 -2.00
CA ILE A 306 11.28 17.31 -2.43
C ILE A 306 10.50 18.40 -1.70
N LEU A 307 9.17 18.31 -1.69
CA LEU A 307 8.31 19.25 -0.97
C LEU A 307 8.59 19.21 0.54
N SER A 308 8.68 18.02 1.12
CA SER A 308 8.86 17.85 2.57
C SER A 308 10.20 18.42 3.03
N LEU A 309 11.31 18.05 2.37
CA LEU A 309 12.66 18.49 2.72
C LEU A 309 12.83 20.00 2.52
N LEU A 310 12.27 20.56 1.44
CA LEU A 310 12.32 21.99 1.17
C LEU A 310 11.62 22.79 2.27
N LEU A 311 10.43 22.35 2.71
CA LEU A 311 9.68 23.00 3.78
C LEU A 311 10.35 22.79 5.16
N GLU A 312 10.88 21.60 5.44
CA GLU A 312 11.62 21.32 6.68
C GLU A 312 12.88 22.18 6.82
N LYS A 313 13.59 22.45 5.72
CA LYS A 313 14.75 23.36 5.70
C LYS A 313 14.37 24.79 6.11
N HIS A 314 13.11 25.16 5.91
CA HIS A 314 12.51 26.43 6.34
C HIS A 314 11.80 26.33 7.70
N HIS A 315 12.12 25.33 8.53
CA HIS A 315 11.58 25.11 9.87
C HIS A 315 10.07 24.86 9.94
N ILE A 316 9.44 24.48 8.83
CA ILE A 316 8.03 24.08 8.82
C ILE A 316 7.96 22.58 9.14
N PRO A 317 7.33 22.16 10.25
CA PRO A 317 7.27 20.76 10.62
C PRO A 317 6.38 19.97 9.65
N ILE A 318 6.86 18.84 9.14
CA ILE A 318 6.15 18.03 8.13
C ILE A 318 5.80 16.63 8.63
N LYS A 319 4.58 16.19 8.34
CA LYS A 319 4.14 14.81 8.42
C LYS A 319 3.99 14.25 7.00
N ARG A 320 4.72 13.16 6.71
CA ARG A 320 4.67 12.47 5.41
C ARG A 320 3.50 11.47 5.39
N ALA A 321 2.50 11.72 4.55
CA ALA A 321 1.35 10.83 4.30
C ALA A 321 1.44 10.24 2.88
N PHE A 322 2.49 9.47 2.63
CA PHE A 322 2.83 9.05 1.27
C PHE A 322 2.13 7.76 0.86
N GLY A 323 1.82 7.65 -0.43
CA GLY A 323 1.34 6.42 -1.05
C GLY A 323 -0.15 6.20 -0.86
N ILE A 324 -0.93 7.28 -0.92
CA ILE A 324 -2.38 7.23 -0.76
C ILE A 324 -3.00 6.56 -1.99
N GLY A 325 -3.44 5.31 -1.80
CA GLY A 325 -4.17 4.53 -2.80
C GLY A 325 -5.41 5.26 -3.31
N GLY A 326 -5.82 4.97 -4.54
CA GLY A 326 -6.88 5.71 -5.25
C GLY A 326 -6.47 7.12 -5.71
N GLY A 327 -5.27 7.59 -5.34
CA GLY A 327 -4.67 8.83 -5.82
C GLY A 327 -5.58 10.04 -5.60
N THR A 328 -5.85 10.80 -6.67
CA THR A 328 -6.65 12.03 -6.64
C THR A 328 -8.04 11.84 -6.02
N MET A 329 -8.68 10.68 -6.23
CA MET A 329 -10.02 10.42 -5.69
C MET A 329 -10.08 10.34 -4.18
N ASN A 330 -8.95 10.04 -3.54
CA ASN A 330 -8.84 10.00 -2.09
C ASN A 330 -8.14 11.24 -1.52
N ILE A 331 -7.11 11.74 -2.21
CA ILE A 331 -6.32 12.90 -1.76
C ILE A 331 -7.12 14.21 -1.86
N HIS A 332 -7.87 14.43 -2.95
CA HIS A 332 -8.56 15.71 -3.15
C HIS A 332 -9.68 15.96 -2.11
N PRO A 333 -10.60 15.02 -1.82
CA PRO A 333 -11.56 15.20 -0.72
C PRO A 333 -10.88 15.34 0.65
N ALA A 334 -9.74 14.67 0.85
CA ALA A 334 -8.94 14.76 2.08
C ALA A 334 -8.29 16.15 2.25
N LEU A 335 -7.89 16.82 1.17
CA LEU A 335 -7.45 18.23 1.21
C LEU A 335 -8.59 19.18 1.57
N ILE A 336 -9.79 18.98 1.00
CA ILE A 336 -10.96 19.81 1.34
C ILE A 336 -11.28 19.70 2.84
N ARG A 337 -11.19 18.49 3.40
CA ARG A 337 -11.42 18.26 4.85
C ARG A 337 -10.25 18.70 5.75
N GLY A 338 -9.08 18.95 5.20
CA GLY A 338 -7.87 19.25 5.97
C GLY A 338 -7.21 18.05 6.64
N ASP A 339 -7.44 16.85 6.10
CA ASP A 339 -6.70 15.63 6.46
C ASP A 339 -5.26 15.70 5.92
N PHE A 340 -5.10 16.32 4.73
CA PHE A 340 -3.84 16.62 4.07
C PHE A 340 -3.74 18.12 3.79
N ASP A 341 -2.54 18.64 3.59
CA ASP A 341 -2.32 20.08 3.41
C ASP A 341 -1.78 20.45 2.02
N LEU A 342 -0.93 19.58 1.45
CA LEU A 342 -0.42 19.73 0.10
C LEU A 342 0.01 18.41 -0.53
N TYR A 343 0.06 18.39 -1.86
CA TYR A 343 0.57 17.29 -2.68
C TYR A 343 0.90 17.78 -4.10
N VAL A 344 1.49 16.92 -4.93
CA VAL A 344 1.64 17.16 -6.37
C VAL A 344 0.50 16.50 -7.14
N GLU A 345 -0.17 17.28 -7.99
CA GLU A 345 -1.25 16.86 -8.87
C GLU A 345 -0.89 17.09 -10.34
N TYR A 346 -1.51 16.32 -11.24
CA TYR A 346 -1.40 16.53 -12.67
C TYR A 346 -2.62 17.27 -13.21
N THR A 347 -2.37 18.24 -14.08
CA THR A 347 -3.39 19.07 -14.71
C THR A 347 -4.48 18.26 -15.41
N GLY A 348 -4.14 17.24 -16.19
CA GLY A 348 -5.12 16.35 -16.84
C GLY A 348 -6.00 15.59 -15.84
N THR A 349 -5.42 15.05 -14.76
CA THR A 349 -6.21 14.35 -13.72
C THR A 349 -7.13 15.32 -12.98
N ALA A 350 -6.66 16.52 -12.66
CA ALA A 350 -7.47 17.57 -12.05
C ALA A 350 -8.65 17.98 -12.95
N TRP A 351 -8.39 18.17 -14.24
CA TRP A 351 -9.40 18.55 -15.23
C TRP A 351 -10.55 17.54 -15.30
N VAL A 352 -10.22 16.26 -15.38
CA VAL A 352 -11.22 15.21 -15.61
C VAL A 352 -11.81 14.71 -14.30
N ASN A 353 -10.97 14.27 -13.37
CA ASN A 353 -11.45 13.54 -12.21
C ASN A 353 -11.99 14.47 -11.13
N THR A 354 -11.41 15.67 -10.98
CA THR A 354 -11.82 16.65 -9.97
C THR A 354 -12.88 17.60 -10.51
N LEU A 355 -12.57 18.30 -11.61
CA LEU A 355 -13.44 19.33 -12.18
C LEU A 355 -14.57 18.78 -13.06
N LYS A 356 -14.56 17.47 -13.34
CA LYS A 356 -15.54 16.73 -14.15
C LYS A 356 -15.67 17.26 -15.58
N ASN A 357 -14.60 17.84 -16.11
CA ASN A 357 -14.56 18.26 -17.52
C ASN A 357 -14.25 17.06 -18.43
N PRO A 358 -14.78 17.04 -19.67
CA PRO A 358 -14.52 15.93 -20.59
C PRO A 358 -13.08 15.95 -21.12
N LEU A 359 -12.52 14.76 -21.35
CA LEU A 359 -11.19 14.55 -21.94
C LEU A 359 -11.03 15.15 -23.34
N THR A 360 -12.13 15.33 -24.08
CA THR A 360 -12.11 15.91 -25.43
C THR A 360 -11.78 17.40 -25.45
N GLN A 361 -11.89 18.09 -24.30
CA GLN A 361 -11.50 19.49 -24.19
C GLN A 361 -10.03 19.59 -23.82
N LYS A 362 -9.31 20.49 -24.51
CA LYS A 362 -7.93 20.80 -24.17
C LYS A 362 -7.85 21.31 -22.73
N VAL A 363 -6.92 20.73 -21.97
CA VAL A 363 -6.66 21.11 -20.57
C VAL A 363 -6.23 22.59 -20.52
N ASP A 364 -6.99 23.40 -19.78
CA ASP A 364 -6.71 24.83 -19.56
C ASP A 364 -6.31 25.06 -18.09
N PHE A 365 -5.03 25.38 -17.87
CA PHE A 365 -4.48 25.57 -16.54
C PHE A 365 -5.04 26.79 -15.82
N GLU A 366 -5.38 27.88 -16.52
CA GLU A 366 -5.97 29.07 -15.88
C GLU A 366 -7.36 28.76 -15.33
N THR A 367 -8.14 27.97 -16.07
CA THR A 367 -9.42 27.48 -15.58
C THR A 367 -9.25 26.53 -14.39
N ILE A 368 -8.24 25.65 -14.38
CA ILE A 368 -7.92 24.80 -13.22
C ILE A 368 -7.66 25.66 -11.98
N LYS A 369 -6.74 26.63 -12.07
CA LYS A 369 -6.39 27.51 -10.94
C LYS A 369 -7.62 28.20 -10.36
N ARG A 370 -8.39 28.88 -11.23
CA ARG A 370 -9.58 29.64 -10.84
C ARG A 370 -10.67 28.77 -10.22
N ARG A 371 -10.94 27.59 -10.79
CA ARG A 371 -11.98 26.68 -10.26
C ARG A 371 -11.55 26.04 -8.95
N TYR A 372 -10.28 25.61 -8.81
CA TYR A 372 -9.77 25.06 -7.56
C TYR A 372 -9.86 26.07 -6.40
N GLU A 373 -9.50 27.33 -6.67
CA GLU A 373 -9.58 28.37 -5.66
C GLU A 373 -11.04 28.68 -5.27
N LYS A 374 -11.92 28.81 -6.27
CA LYS A 374 -13.33 29.19 -6.06
C LYS A 374 -14.17 28.07 -5.46
N GLU A 375 -14.02 26.84 -5.93
CA GLU A 375 -14.88 25.71 -5.57
C GLU A 375 -14.38 24.97 -4.33
N PHE A 376 -13.05 24.96 -4.08
CA PHE A 376 -12.45 24.09 -3.07
C PHE A 376 -11.54 24.81 -2.07
N ASN A 377 -11.31 26.12 -2.23
CA ASN A 377 -10.36 26.87 -1.39
C ASN A 377 -8.92 26.29 -1.44
N LEU A 378 -8.55 25.76 -2.61
CA LEU A 378 -7.22 25.20 -2.89
C LEU A 378 -6.48 26.07 -3.91
N LEU A 379 -5.17 26.20 -3.74
CA LEU A 379 -4.31 26.96 -4.64
C LEU A 379 -3.37 26.02 -5.38
N TRP A 380 -3.13 26.33 -6.65
CA TRP A 380 -2.03 25.76 -7.42
C TRP A 380 -0.87 26.75 -7.38
N VAL A 381 0.28 26.33 -6.85
CA VAL A 381 1.42 27.23 -6.61
C VAL A 381 2.30 27.39 -7.85
N GLY A 382 2.21 26.48 -8.81
CA GLY A 382 2.98 26.50 -10.05
C GLY A 382 3.05 25.13 -10.69
N LEU A 383 3.78 25.04 -11.81
CA LEU A 383 4.04 23.80 -12.54
C LEU A 383 5.52 23.46 -12.43
N LEU A 384 5.83 22.20 -12.11
CA LEU A 384 7.20 21.78 -11.81
C LEU A 384 8.13 21.75 -13.04
N GLY A 385 7.57 21.73 -14.25
CA GLY A 385 8.31 21.82 -15.52
C GLY A 385 8.24 20.60 -16.43
N PHE A 386 7.74 19.46 -15.93
CA PHE A 386 7.64 18.21 -16.68
C PHE A 386 6.18 17.82 -16.96
N ASN A 387 5.97 17.02 -17.98
CA ASN A 387 4.67 16.55 -18.45
C ASN A 387 4.64 15.03 -18.49
N ASN A 388 4.01 14.37 -17.51
CA ASN A 388 3.92 12.91 -17.43
C ASN A 388 2.72 12.38 -18.21
N THR A 389 2.88 12.24 -19.52
CA THR A 389 1.83 11.79 -20.45
C THR A 389 2.21 10.48 -21.13
N TYR A 390 1.22 9.81 -21.72
CA TYR A 390 1.46 8.75 -22.69
C TYR A 390 2.29 9.28 -23.86
N SER A 391 3.25 8.49 -24.29
CA SER A 391 4.01 8.70 -25.51
C SER A 391 4.39 7.37 -26.18
N LEU A 392 5.06 7.46 -27.32
CA LEU A 392 5.67 6.33 -28.01
C LEU A 392 7.19 6.42 -27.88
N ALA A 393 7.84 5.27 -27.76
CA ALA A 393 9.29 5.18 -27.75
C ALA A 393 9.81 4.11 -28.72
N ILE A 394 11.04 4.34 -29.19
CA ILE A 394 11.84 3.40 -29.98
C ILE A 394 13.29 3.44 -29.49
N SER A 395 14.15 2.54 -29.98
CA SER A 395 15.58 2.62 -29.66
C SER A 395 16.18 3.90 -30.25
N LYS A 396 17.14 4.54 -29.55
CA LYS A 396 17.88 5.68 -30.14
C LYS A 396 18.56 5.33 -31.46
N LYS A 397 19.00 4.08 -31.60
CA LYS A 397 19.60 3.56 -32.83
C LYS A 397 18.61 3.58 -33.99
N ASP A 398 17.37 3.13 -33.79
CA ASP A 398 16.35 3.15 -34.83
C ASP A 398 15.87 4.57 -35.11
N ALA A 399 15.74 5.41 -34.08
CA ALA A 399 15.44 6.83 -34.25
C ALA A 399 16.45 7.53 -35.15
N GLN A 400 17.74 7.29 -34.94
CA GLN A 400 18.81 7.83 -35.79
C GLN A 400 18.79 7.23 -37.20
N LYS A 401 18.63 5.89 -37.30
CA LYS A 401 18.64 5.17 -38.59
C LYS A 401 17.53 5.65 -39.53
N TYR A 402 16.34 5.89 -39.00
CA TYR A 402 15.17 6.30 -39.78
C TYR A 402 14.85 7.80 -39.66
N ALA A 403 15.68 8.57 -38.96
CA ALA A 403 15.45 9.99 -38.67
C ALA A 403 14.08 10.30 -38.05
N ILE A 404 13.66 9.49 -37.06
CA ILE A 404 12.36 9.58 -36.40
C ILE A 404 12.47 10.45 -35.13
N GLU A 405 11.72 11.55 -35.08
CA GLU A 405 11.63 12.45 -33.92
C GLU A 405 10.18 12.59 -33.40
N THR A 406 9.19 12.40 -34.27
CA THR A 406 7.77 12.61 -33.99
C THR A 406 6.92 11.36 -34.18
N PHE A 407 5.68 11.40 -33.71
CA PHE A 407 4.70 10.35 -33.98
C PHE A 407 4.41 10.25 -35.48
N SER A 408 4.33 11.37 -36.17
CA SER A 408 4.15 11.37 -37.62
C SER A 408 5.30 10.71 -38.39
N ASP A 409 6.55 10.89 -37.94
CA ASP A 409 7.70 10.20 -38.56
C ASP A 409 7.63 8.68 -38.33
N LEU A 410 7.30 8.27 -37.09
CA LEU A 410 7.13 6.84 -36.80
C LEU A 410 5.95 6.25 -37.58
N ALA A 411 4.86 6.98 -37.74
CA ALA A 411 3.70 6.51 -38.51
C ALA A 411 4.06 6.25 -39.98
N PHE A 412 4.94 7.06 -40.56
CA PHE A 412 5.44 6.83 -41.91
C PHE A 412 6.30 5.54 -42.00
N HIS A 413 7.11 5.27 -40.98
CA HIS A 413 7.99 4.10 -40.93
C HIS A 413 7.40 2.87 -40.23
N SER A 414 6.19 2.96 -39.69
CA SER A 414 5.60 1.94 -38.81
C SER A 414 5.54 0.53 -39.39
N PRO A 415 5.44 0.29 -40.73
CA PRO A 415 5.51 -1.06 -41.27
C PRO A 415 6.83 -1.80 -41.01
N ASN A 416 7.86 -1.10 -40.53
CA ASN A 416 9.14 -1.68 -40.11
C ASN A 416 9.21 -2.02 -38.62
N PHE A 417 8.16 -1.71 -37.84
CA PHE A 417 8.14 -1.81 -36.39
C PHE A 417 7.06 -2.80 -35.90
N ASP A 418 7.44 -3.62 -34.94
CA ASP A 418 6.55 -4.43 -34.11
C ASP A 418 6.25 -3.64 -32.83
N PHE A 419 4.98 -3.28 -32.67
CA PHE A 419 4.53 -2.41 -31.59
C PHE A 419 3.98 -3.24 -30.42
N GLY A 420 4.44 -2.97 -29.21
CA GLY A 420 3.92 -3.58 -27.99
C GLY A 420 3.37 -2.56 -27.00
N ALA A 421 2.21 -2.86 -26.41
CA ALA A 421 1.60 -2.02 -25.38
C ALA A 421 0.75 -2.86 -24.40
N GLU A 422 0.31 -2.25 -23.30
CA GLU A 422 -0.63 -2.91 -22.39
C GLU A 422 -2.01 -3.15 -23.00
N PHE A 423 -2.73 -4.16 -22.50
CA PHE A 423 -4.08 -4.52 -22.94
C PHE A 423 -5.03 -3.29 -23.00
N ASP A 424 -5.09 -2.52 -21.91
CA ASP A 424 -5.97 -1.35 -21.80
C ASP A 424 -5.64 -0.27 -22.86
N PHE A 425 -4.39 -0.17 -23.31
CA PHE A 425 -3.97 0.79 -24.33
C PHE A 425 -4.61 0.47 -25.70
N PHE A 426 -4.80 -0.80 -26.01
CA PHE A 426 -5.47 -1.23 -27.25
C PHE A 426 -6.99 -1.07 -27.19
N GLU A 427 -7.60 -1.22 -26.01
CA GLU A 427 -9.05 -1.18 -25.87
C GLU A 427 -9.63 0.23 -25.87
N ARG A 428 -8.90 1.19 -25.28
CA ARG A 428 -9.33 2.58 -25.07
C ARG A 428 -9.42 3.39 -26.36
N GLU A 429 -10.50 4.16 -26.51
CA GLU A 429 -10.69 5.09 -27.65
C GLU A 429 -9.70 6.27 -27.62
N ASP A 430 -9.29 6.71 -26.43
CA ASP A 430 -8.32 7.79 -26.22
C ASP A 430 -6.86 7.32 -26.18
N ALA A 431 -6.61 6.07 -26.58
CA ALA A 431 -5.28 5.46 -26.69
C ALA A 431 -5.04 4.93 -28.11
N PHE A 432 -4.73 3.65 -28.31
CA PHE A 432 -4.31 3.11 -29.61
C PHE A 432 -5.33 3.34 -30.74
N LYS A 433 -6.62 3.11 -30.48
CA LYS A 433 -7.68 3.29 -31.50
C LYS A 433 -7.76 4.74 -31.98
N GLY A 434 -7.71 5.70 -31.07
CA GLY A 434 -7.67 7.13 -31.40
C GLY A 434 -6.36 7.54 -32.07
N LEU A 435 -5.24 6.97 -31.63
CA LEU A 435 -3.91 7.21 -32.18
C LEU A 435 -3.82 6.78 -33.66
N ILE A 436 -4.37 5.60 -33.99
CA ILE A 436 -4.50 5.12 -35.38
C ILE A 436 -5.33 6.09 -36.23
N LYS A 437 -6.45 6.61 -35.69
CA LYS A 437 -7.29 7.59 -36.40
C LYS A 437 -6.54 8.93 -36.64
N ALA A 438 -5.76 9.39 -35.67
CA ALA A 438 -5.05 10.67 -35.72
C ALA A 438 -3.78 10.64 -36.60
N TYR A 439 -3.03 9.55 -36.57
CA TYR A 439 -1.70 9.45 -37.19
C TYR A 439 -1.61 8.45 -38.34
N ARG A 440 -2.58 7.53 -38.48
CA ARG A 440 -2.61 6.47 -39.51
C ARG A 440 -1.41 5.52 -39.42
N PHE A 441 -1.08 5.05 -38.21
CA PHE A 441 -0.07 4.00 -38.03
C PHE A 441 -0.49 2.68 -38.70
N HIS A 442 0.48 2.00 -39.29
CA HIS A 442 0.37 0.67 -39.88
C HIS A 442 1.57 -0.16 -39.41
N PHE A 443 1.54 -0.65 -38.17
CA PHE A 443 2.64 -1.45 -37.62
C PHE A 443 2.73 -2.82 -38.31
N ARG A 444 3.93 -3.40 -38.35
CA ARG A 444 4.15 -4.75 -38.91
C ARG A 444 3.38 -5.81 -38.14
N SER A 445 3.44 -5.70 -36.82
CA SER A 445 2.70 -6.57 -35.89
C SER A 445 2.41 -5.82 -34.59
N LEU A 446 1.39 -6.30 -33.88
CA LEU A 446 0.94 -5.75 -32.59
C LEU A 446 1.07 -6.83 -31.52
N HIS A 447 1.61 -6.46 -30.37
CA HIS A 447 1.82 -7.37 -29.24
C HIS A 447 1.15 -6.81 -27.99
N GLU A 448 0.03 -7.40 -27.61
CA GLU A 448 -0.65 -7.10 -26.35
C GLU A 448 0.02 -7.86 -25.20
N MET A 449 0.31 -7.18 -24.09
CA MET A 449 0.96 -7.79 -22.93
C MET A 449 0.66 -7.07 -21.61
N ASP A 450 1.12 -7.61 -20.49
CA ASP A 450 1.08 -6.90 -19.21
C ASP A 450 2.02 -5.68 -19.24
N ILE A 451 1.61 -4.58 -18.60
CA ILE A 451 2.37 -3.33 -18.56
C ILE A 451 3.82 -3.51 -18.07
N ASN A 452 4.06 -4.45 -17.16
CA ASN A 452 5.40 -4.72 -16.63
C ASN A 452 6.28 -5.55 -17.58
N LEU A 453 5.70 -6.11 -18.64
CA LEU A 453 6.40 -6.94 -19.62
C LEU A 453 6.85 -6.15 -20.85
N ARG A 454 6.27 -4.99 -21.17
CA ARG A 454 6.59 -4.22 -22.39
C ARG A 454 8.08 -3.92 -22.52
N TYR A 455 8.72 -3.44 -21.46
CA TYR A 455 10.15 -3.14 -21.45
C TYR A 455 11.02 -4.40 -21.60
N LYS A 456 10.63 -5.52 -20.97
CA LYS A 456 11.33 -6.81 -21.11
C LYS A 456 11.18 -7.40 -22.51
N SER A 457 10.01 -7.24 -23.13
CA SER A 457 9.77 -7.65 -24.51
C SER A 457 10.60 -6.81 -25.49
N PHE A 458 10.76 -5.51 -25.21
CA PHE A 458 11.64 -4.64 -25.97
C PHE A 458 13.12 -5.05 -25.83
N GLU A 459 13.58 -5.28 -24.60
CA GLU A 459 14.95 -5.73 -24.30
C GLU A 459 15.27 -7.08 -24.96
N SER A 460 14.31 -8.01 -24.96
CA SER A 460 14.44 -9.32 -25.62
C SER A 460 14.19 -9.28 -27.14
N HIS A 461 14.10 -8.09 -27.73
CA HIS A 461 13.90 -7.85 -29.17
C HIS A 461 12.63 -8.49 -29.76
N LYS A 462 11.61 -8.75 -28.92
CA LYS A 462 10.30 -9.21 -29.39
C LYS A 462 9.46 -8.08 -29.98
N ILE A 463 9.71 -6.85 -29.53
CA ILE A 463 9.12 -5.62 -30.06
C ILE A 463 10.23 -4.59 -30.25
N ASN A 464 10.02 -3.59 -31.10
CA ASN A 464 10.97 -2.50 -31.34
C ASN A 464 10.32 -1.10 -31.34
N ALA A 465 9.01 -1.02 -31.07
CA ALA A 465 8.31 0.19 -30.68
C ALA A 465 7.37 -0.14 -29.51
N LEU A 466 7.19 0.80 -28.58
CA LEU A 466 6.30 0.62 -27.44
C LEU A 466 5.67 1.92 -26.97
N ASP A 467 4.56 1.81 -26.25
CA ASP A 467 4.03 2.92 -25.47
C ASP A 467 4.86 3.10 -24.17
N VAL A 468 4.94 4.34 -23.71
CA VAL A 468 5.64 4.71 -22.48
C VAL A 468 4.92 5.85 -21.79
N PHE A 469 5.15 6.04 -20.50
CA PHE A 469 5.01 7.36 -19.90
C PHE A 469 6.31 8.14 -20.09
N THR A 470 6.21 9.42 -20.42
CA THR A 470 7.36 10.29 -20.71
C THR A 470 8.38 10.38 -19.57
N THR A 471 8.01 10.03 -18.33
CA THR A 471 8.92 10.06 -17.17
C THR A 471 9.36 8.68 -16.68
N ASP A 472 9.01 7.60 -17.38
CA ASP A 472 9.34 6.23 -16.97
C ASP A 472 10.86 6.02 -16.84
N ALA A 473 11.27 5.36 -15.75
CA ALA A 473 12.67 5.06 -15.46
C ALA A 473 13.33 4.21 -16.56
N GLN A 474 12.56 3.31 -17.16
CA GLN A 474 13.05 2.35 -18.15
C GLN A 474 13.47 3.01 -19.46
N ILE A 475 12.99 4.24 -19.76
CA ILE A 475 13.47 5.04 -20.89
C ILE A 475 14.97 5.27 -20.78
N LYS A 476 15.45 5.63 -19.58
CA LYS A 476 16.87 5.85 -19.32
C LYS A 476 17.64 4.54 -19.24
N GLU A 477 17.04 3.51 -18.65
CA GLU A 477 17.66 2.19 -18.50
C GLU A 477 17.95 1.51 -19.84
N LEU A 478 16.99 1.57 -20.78
CA LEU A 478 17.06 0.93 -22.10
C LEU A 478 17.52 1.88 -23.21
N ASP A 479 17.96 3.08 -22.86
CA ASP A 479 18.42 4.13 -23.79
C ASP A 479 17.43 4.42 -24.93
N LEU A 480 16.15 4.60 -24.57
CA LEU A 480 15.07 4.84 -25.52
C LEU A 480 15.00 6.30 -25.96
N LYS A 481 14.49 6.51 -27.18
CA LYS A 481 14.06 7.80 -27.69
C LYS A 481 12.55 7.91 -27.52
N VAL A 482 12.10 8.82 -26.66
CA VAL A 482 10.69 9.22 -26.56
C VAL A 482 10.38 10.15 -27.73
N LEU A 483 9.29 9.88 -28.43
CA LEU A 483 8.86 10.64 -29.60
C LEU A 483 7.95 11.80 -29.21
N LYS A 484 7.97 12.87 -30.00
CA LYS A 484 7.09 14.02 -29.79
C LYS A 484 5.72 13.78 -30.44
N ASP A 485 4.66 13.99 -29.67
CA ASP A 485 3.28 14.05 -30.15
C ASP A 485 3.04 15.40 -30.87
N ASP A 486 3.32 15.45 -32.17
CA ASP A 486 3.33 16.68 -32.97
C ASP A 486 1.93 17.22 -33.30
N LYS A 487 0.89 16.39 -33.22
CA LYS A 487 -0.52 16.77 -33.36
C LYS A 487 -1.23 16.98 -32.02
N GLY A 488 -0.56 16.73 -30.89
CA GLY A 488 -1.12 16.90 -29.54
C GLY A 488 -2.34 16.02 -29.29
N PHE A 489 -2.25 14.73 -29.65
CA PHE A 489 -3.31 13.74 -29.42
C PHE A 489 -3.52 13.46 -27.94
N PHE A 490 -2.44 13.26 -27.18
CA PHE A 490 -2.52 12.99 -25.75
C PHE A 490 -2.68 14.29 -24.94
N PRO A 491 -3.53 14.28 -23.90
CA PRO A 491 -3.73 15.45 -23.06
C PRO A 491 -2.49 15.73 -22.20
N ASN A 492 -2.30 17.00 -21.85
CA ASN A 492 -1.21 17.40 -20.97
C ASN A 492 -1.48 17.01 -19.51
N TYR A 493 -0.47 16.39 -18.90
CA TYR A 493 -0.39 16.01 -17.49
C TYR A 493 0.82 16.70 -16.84
N GLN A 494 0.86 18.02 -16.94
CA GLN A 494 1.87 18.81 -16.25
C GLN A 494 1.69 18.66 -14.74
N ALA A 495 2.78 18.37 -14.04
CA ALA A 495 2.79 18.26 -12.59
C ALA A 495 2.81 19.63 -11.94
N GLY A 496 1.96 19.85 -10.94
CA GLY A 496 1.88 21.10 -10.18
C GLY A 496 1.56 20.88 -8.72
N ILE A 497 1.95 21.83 -7.89
CA ILE A 497 1.78 21.75 -6.43
C ILE A 497 0.41 22.31 -6.07
N VAL A 498 -0.41 21.51 -5.39
CA VAL A 498 -1.71 21.93 -4.86
C VAL A 498 -1.61 22.03 -3.35
N ILE A 499 -2.03 23.18 -2.80
CA ILE A 499 -1.98 23.48 -1.36
C ILE A 499 -3.31 24.06 -0.89
N ARG A 500 -3.68 23.80 0.37
CA ARG A 500 -4.84 24.45 1.00
C ARG A 500 -4.56 25.93 1.24
N LYS A 501 -5.51 26.82 0.86
CA LYS A 501 -5.36 28.27 1.04
C LYS A 501 -5.19 28.69 2.51
N GLU A 502 -5.73 27.92 3.45
CA GLU A 502 -5.55 28.13 4.89
C GLU A 502 -4.08 28.04 5.34
N ILE A 503 -3.27 27.22 4.68
CA ILE A 503 -1.85 27.06 5.01
C ILE A 503 -1.07 28.30 4.66
N VAL A 504 -1.44 28.99 3.58
CA VAL A 504 -0.83 30.29 3.21
C VAL A 504 -1.12 31.36 4.27
N LYS A 505 -2.25 31.28 4.97
CA LYS A 505 -2.52 32.19 6.10
C LYS A 505 -1.63 31.90 7.30
N LYS A 506 -1.31 30.61 7.53
CA LYS A 506 -0.48 30.15 8.65
C LYS A 506 1.02 30.39 8.39
N TYR A 507 1.48 30.10 7.17
CA TYR A 507 2.85 30.25 6.71
C TYR A 507 2.85 31.09 5.41
N PRO A 508 2.80 32.44 5.49
CA PRO A 508 2.74 33.31 4.32
C PRO A 508 3.92 33.14 3.35
N GLU A 509 5.07 32.69 3.85
CA GLU A 509 6.28 32.39 3.08
C GLU A 509 6.19 31.09 2.27
N VAL A 510 5.23 30.21 2.56
CA VAL A 510 5.14 28.87 1.95
C VAL A 510 5.03 28.93 0.43
N LEU A 511 4.29 29.90 -0.11
CA LEU A 511 4.14 30.07 -1.55
C LEU A 511 5.49 30.41 -2.20
N LYS A 512 6.20 31.41 -1.66
CA LYS A 512 7.52 31.81 -2.17
C LYS A 512 8.55 30.69 -2.09
N ILE A 513 8.47 29.83 -1.07
CA ILE A 513 9.35 28.67 -0.94
C ILE A 513 9.05 27.66 -2.06
N LEU A 514 7.78 27.29 -2.24
CA LEU A 514 7.35 26.30 -3.21
C LEU A 514 7.51 26.77 -4.66
N GLU A 515 7.34 28.07 -4.93
CA GLU A 515 7.59 28.72 -6.23
C GLU A 515 9.03 28.56 -6.71
N LYS A 516 10.00 28.33 -5.81
CA LYS A 516 11.39 28.04 -6.21
C LYS A 516 11.53 26.79 -7.09
N LEU A 517 10.54 25.89 -7.03
CA LEU A 517 10.49 24.65 -7.83
C LEU A 517 9.80 24.84 -9.19
N ASP A 518 9.22 26.01 -9.46
CA ASP A 518 8.51 26.27 -10.72
C ASP A 518 9.46 26.12 -11.92
N SER A 519 9.04 25.27 -12.86
CA SER A 519 9.77 24.92 -14.08
C SER A 519 11.21 24.41 -13.85
N LYS A 520 11.52 23.79 -12.70
CA LYS A 520 12.88 23.30 -12.37
C LYS A 520 13.13 21.84 -12.71
N ILE A 521 12.09 21.06 -13.00
CA ILE A 521 12.19 19.63 -13.28
C ILE A 521 11.78 19.44 -14.74
N SER A 522 12.74 19.12 -15.62
CA SER A 522 12.44 18.71 -17.00
C SER A 522 12.02 17.24 -17.05
N ASP A 523 11.47 16.79 -18.18
CA ASP A 523 11.11 15.39 -18.41
C ASP A 523 12.33 14.47 -18.22
N GLU A 524 13.49 14.81 -18.79
CA GLU A 524 14.72 14.02 -18.67
C GLU A 524 15.27 14.00 -17.25
N LYS A 525 15.11 15.12 -16.52
CA LYS A 525 15.48 15.19 -15.11
C LYS A 525 14.58 14.26 -14.31
N MET A 526 13.27 14.27 -14.54
CA MET A 526 12.34 13.38 -13.84
C MET A 526 12.61 11.90 -14.15
N GLN A 527 12.89 11.56 -15.42
CA GLN A 527 13.34 10.22 -15.82
C GLN A 527 14.58 9.79 -15.04
N ASP A 528 15.58 10.67 -14.89
CA ASP A 528 16.78 10.39 -14.08
C ASP A 528 16.46 10.13 -12.61
N LEU A 529 15.62 10.97 -11.99
CA LEU A 529 15.23 10.78 -10.60
C LEU A 529 14.46 9.47 -10.39
N ASN A 530 13.53 9.14 -11.30
CA ASN A 530 12.80 7.87 -11.29
C ASN A 530 13.77 6.68 -11.48
N TYR A 531 14.72 6.76 -12.41
CA TYR A 531 15.76 5.75 -12.63
C TYR A 531 16.61 5.49 -11.38
N GLN A 532 16.98 6.54 -10.65
CA GLN A 532 17.74 6.38 -9.40
C GLN A 532 16.96 5.59 -8.33
N VAL A 533 15.64 5.76 -8.26
CA VAL A 533 14.79 5.02 -7.32
C VAL A 533 14.48 3.62 -7.81
N GLU A 534 14.07 3.47 -9.07
CA GLU A 534 13.58 2.20 -9.60
C GLU A 534 14.69 1.27 -10.03
N ALA A 535 15.70 1.74 -10.75
CA ALA A 535 16.80 0.89 -11.22
C ALA A 535 17.91 0.78 -10.16
N LEU A 536 18.36 1.92 -9.62
CA LEU A 536 19.47 1.95 -8.65
C LEU A 536 19.04 1.70 -7.21
N LYS A 537 17.74 1.53 -6.95
CA LYS A 537 17.14 1.24 -5.64
C LYS A 537 17.48 2.26 -4.55
N LYS A 538 17.83 3.51 -4.92
CA LYS A 538 18.06 4.58 -3.95
C LYS A 538 16.75 4.94 -3.24
N SER A 539 16.84 5.41 -2.00
CA SER A 539 15.65 5.92 -1.31
C SER A 539 15.16 7.23 -1.96
N PRO A 540 13.83 7.44 -2.11
CA PRO A 540 13.29 8.70 -2.63
C PRO A 540 13.77 9.93 -1.87
N LYS A 541 13.96 9.81 -0.54
CA LYS A 541 14.46 10.90 0.32
C LYS A 541 15.88 11.33 -0.06
N ILE A 542 16.77 10.37 -0.34
CA ILE A 542 18.14 10.68 -0.76
C ILE A 542 18.12 11.32 -2.14
N VAL A 543 17.38 10.76 -3.10
CA VAL A 543 17.26 11.30 -4.46
C VAL A 543 16.70 12.72 -4.45
N ALA A 544 15.67 12.98 -3.65
CA ALA A 544 15.10 14.31 -3.45
C ALA A 544 16.09 15.30 -2.83
N LYS A 545 16.86 14.87 -1.83
CA LYS A 545 17.89 15.68 -1.19
C LYS A 545 19.00 16.06 -2.18
N ASP A 546 19.57 15.08 -2.87
CA ASP A 546 20.64 15.29 -3.87
C ASP A 546 20.16 16.26 -4.98
N PHE A 547 18.89 16.13 -5.40
CA PHE A 547 18.29 17.03 -6.38
C PHE A 547 18.16 18.46 -5.86
N LEU A 548 17.63 18.67 -4.65
CA LEU A 548 17.52 19.99 -4.03
C LEU A 548 18.89 20.65 -3.87
N GLU A 549 19.90 19.90 -3.43
CA GLU A 549 21.28 20.39 -3.32
C GLU A 549 21.84 20.82 -4.70
N SER A 550 21.53 20.09 -5.77
CA SER A 550 21.93 20.48 -7.13
C SER A 550 21.32 21.79 -7.63
N LEU A 551 20.19 22.21 -7.05
CA LEU A 551 19.54 23.49 -7.30
C LEU A 551 20.00 24.60 -6.34
N GLY A 552 20.88 24.28 -5.37
CA GLY A 552 21.25 25.18 -4.28
C GLY A 552 20.12 25.43 -3.27
N LEU A 553 19.13 24.54 -3.21
CA LEU A 553 17.91 24.69 -2.42
C LEU A 553 17.93 23.97 -1.08
#